data_AF-A0A4R4N956-F1
#
_entry.id   AF-A0A4R4N956-F1
#
_cell.length_a   1.000
_cell.length_b   1.000
_cell.length_c   1.000
_cell.angle_alpha   90.00
_cell.angle_beta   90.00
_cell.angle_gamma   90.00
#
_symmetry.space_group_name_H-M   'P 1'
#
loop_
_entity.id
_entity.type
_entity.pdbx_description
1 polymer ?
#
loop_
_entity_poly.entity_id
_entity_poly.type
_entity_poly.pdbx_seq_one_letter_code
_entity_poly.pdbx_strand_id
1 'polypeptide(L)'
;MAGQSVPGGLRFAVLGPVRAWRDGRELDLGTPLQRSILGMLLLREGHAVTPNEMIDAVWGEEAPPRALGALRTYVSRLRTVLEPDRP
;
A
#
# COMPACT_ATOMS: atom_id res chain seq x y z
N MET A 1 15.20 -17.35 9.76
CA MET A 1 15.46 -16.15 10.58
C MET A 1 14.29 -15.20 10.41
N ALA A 2 13.26 -15.34 11.24
CA ALA A 2 12.11 -14.43 11.24
C ALA A 2 12.59 -13.08 11.79
N GLY A 3 12.37 -12.01 11.02
CA GLY A 3 12.84 -10.67 11.32
C GLY A 3 12.51 -10.27 12.75
N GLN A 4 13.55 -9.84 13.48
CA GLN A 4 13.42 -9.31 14.82
C GLN A 4 12.37 -8.20 14.79
N SER A 5 11.30 -8.38 15.55
CA SER A 5 10.23 -7.40 15.65
C SER A 5 10.79 -6.15 16.29
N VAL A 6 11.05 -5.12 15.49
CA VAL A 6 11.36 -3.78 16.00
C VAL A 6 10.15 -3.36 16.83
N PRO A 7 10.27 -3.21 18.18
CA PRO A 7 9.18 -2.66 18.98
C PRO A 7 9.03 -1.21 18.55
N GLY A 8 7.89 -0.84 17.94
CA GLY A 8 7.70 0.48 17.33
C GLY A 8 7.55 0.50 15.80
N GLY A 9 7.61 -0.66 15.13
CA GLY A 9 7.74 -0.74 13.67
C GLY A 9 6.46 -1.10 12.90
N LEU A 10 6.39 -0.62 11.65
CA LEU A 10 5.42 -1.06 10.65
C LEU A 10 5.80 -2.47 10.16
N ARG A 11 4.84 -3.40 10.14
CA ARG A 11 5.03 -4.78 9.65
C ARG A 11 4.00 -5.10 8.58
N PHE A 12 4.39 -5.90 7.59
CA PHE A 12 3.51 -6.30 6.49
C PHE A 12 3.53 -7.81 6.26
N ALA A 13 2.42 -8.36 5.77
CA ALA A 13 2.33 -9.71 5.25
C ALA A 13 1.78 -9.67 3.83
N VAL A 14 2.48 -10.32 2.89
CA VAL A 14 2.17 -10.31 1.44
C VAL A 14 2.00 -11.71 0.85
N LEU A 15 2.41 -12.77 1.57
CA LEU A 15 2.24 -14.17 1.15
C LEU A 15 0.83 -14.66 1.53
N GLY A 16 -0.17 -14.01 0.96
CA GLY A 16 -1.59 -14.12 1.32
C GLY A 16 -2.28 -12.77 1.15
N PRO A 17 -3.48 -12.58 1.72
CA PRO A 17 -4.12 -11.27 1.73
C PRO A 17 -3.17 -10.24 2.34
N VAL A 18 -2.97 -9.10 1.66
CA VAL A 18 -2.09 -8.03 2.16
C VAL A 18 -2.63 -7.50 3.49
N ARG A 19 -1.78 -7.55 4.52
CA ARG A 19 -2.07 -7.06 5.87
C ARG A 19 -0.93 -6.20 6.39
N ALA A 20 -1.24 -5.28 7.27
CA ALA A 20 -0.26 -4.43 7.92
C ALA A 20 -0.53 -4.33 9.42
N TRP A 21 0.54 -4.15 10.19
CA TRP A 21 0.47 -3.87 11.62
C TRP A 21 1.35 -2.68 11.95
N ARG A 22 0.93 -1.88 12.93
CA ARG A 22 1.75 -0.84 13.56
C ARG A 22 1.75 -1.07 15.06
N ASP A 23 2.93 -1.16 15.66
CA ASP A 23 3.09 -1.37 17.10
C ASP A 23 2.28 -2.57 17.63
N GLY A 24 2.19 -3.61 16.81
CA GLY A 24 1.43 -4.83 17.11
C GLY A 24 -0.07 -4.77 16.82
N ARG A 25 -0.64 -3.61 16.47
CA ARG A 25 -2.06 -3.46 16.11
C ARG A 25 -2.27 -3.61 14.61
N GLU A 26 -3.21 -4.45 14.20
CA GLU A 26 -3.57 -4.62 12.80
C GLU A 26 -4.25 -3.36 12.26
N LEU A 27 -3.85 -2.94 11.06
CA LEU A 27 -4.37 -1.76 10.39
C LEU A 27 -5.44 -2.14 9.38
N ASP A 28 -6.53 -1.38 9.32
CA ASP A 28 -7.53 -1.52 8.26
C ASP A 28 -7.03 -0.86 6.97
N LEU A 29 -6.53 -1.70 6.06
CA LEU A 29 -6.04 -1.29 4.75
C LEU A 29 -7.16 -1.01 3.73
N GLY A 30 -8.42 -1.17 4.13
CA GLY A 30 -9.59 -0.89 3.31
C GLY A 30 -9.82 -1.90 2.18
N THR A 31 -10.25 -1.39 1.03
CA THR A 31 -10.74 -2.20 -0.10
C THR A 31 -9.68 -3.17 -0.65
N PRO A 32 -10.09 -4.27 -1.33
CA PRO A 32 -9.15 -5.17 -2.01
C PRO A 32 -8.18 -4.44 -2.95
N LEU A 33 -8.68 -3.45 -3.71
CA LEU A 33 -7.85 -2.67 -4.63
C LEU A 33 -6.78 -1.85 -3.89
N GLN A 34 -7.15 -1.21 -2.77
CA GLN A 34 -6.22 -0.47 -1.93
C GLN A 34 -5.11 -1.38 -1.36
N ARG A 35 -5.49 -2.61 -0.95
CA ARG A 35 -4.55 -3.65 -0.51
C ARG A 35 -3.62 -4.12 -1.64
N SER A 36 -4.14 -4.28 -2.86
CA SER A 36 -3.33 -4.65 -4.04
C SER A 36 -2.32 -3.57 -4.40
N ILE A 37 -2.72 -2.28 -4.37
CA ILE A 37 -1.80 -1.15 -4.58
C ILE A 37 -0.65 -1.19 -3.57
N LEU A 38 -0.96 -1.42 -2.29
CA LEU A 38 0.06 -1.55 -1.26
C LEU A 38 0.96 -2.77 -1.51
N GLY A 39 0.39 -3.92 -1.88
CA GLY A 39 1.16 -5.11 -2.22
C GLY A 39 2.16 -4.86 -3.35
N MET A 40 1.72 -4.21 -4.44
CA MET A 40 2.60 -3.84 -5.56
C MET A 40 3.75 -2.94 -5.10
N LEU A 41 3.45 -1.93 -4.27
CA LEU A 41 4.46 -1.03 -3.70
C LEU A 41 5.46 -1.77 -2.81
N LEU A 42 5.01 -2.70 -1.97
CA LEU A 42 5.87 -3.47 -1.08
C LEU A 42 6.79 -4.44 -1.83
N LEU A 43 6.34 -4.96 -2.97
CA LEU A 43 7.13 -5.84 -3.83
C LEU A 43 8.19 -5.09 -4.63
N ARG A 44 8.04 -3.77 -4.79
CA ARG A 44 9.11 -2.93 -5.33
C ARG A 44 10.00 -2.46 -4.19
N GLU A 45 11.26 -2.90 -4.22
CA GLU A 45 12.29 -2.66 -3.20
C GLU A 45 12.67 -1.16 -3.05
N GLY A 46 11.76 -0.30 -2.61
CA GLY A 46 12.02 1.12 -2.34
C GLY A 46 12.22 2.02 -3.58
N HIS A 47 11.93 1.50 -4.78
CA HIS A 47 12.07 2.27 -6.02
C HIS A 47 10.85 3.18 -6.22
N ALA A 48 11.09 4.42 -6.65
CA ALA A 48 10.01 5.33 -7.01
C ALA A 48 9.24 4.78 -8.22
N VAL A 49 7.92 4.80 -8.14
CA VAL A 49 7.01 4.38 -9.21
C VAL A 49 6.32 5.61 -9.75
N THR A 50 6.35 5.79 -11.07
CA THR A 50 5.60 6.88 -11.69
C THR A 50 4.09 6.63 -11.60
N PRO A 51 3.26 7.67 -11.60
CA PRO A 51 1.80 7.48 -11.56
C PRO A 51 1.27 6.62 -12.71
N ASN A 52 1.86 6.72 -13.91
CA ASN A 52 1.43 5.93 -15.07
C ASN A 52 1.77 4.44 -14.90
N GLU A 53 2.99 4.09 -14.48
CA GLU A 53 3.35 2.70 -14.19
C GLU A 53 2.45 2.09 -13.11
N MET A 54 2.05 2.90 -12.13
CA MET A 54 1.14 2.47 -11.09
C MET A 54 -0.29 2.29 -11.62
N ILE A 55 -0.74 3.15 -12.54
CA ILE A 55 -2.04 2.99 -13.19
C ILE A 55 -2.05 1.71 -14.02
N ASP A 56 -1.03 1.51 -14.85
CA ASP A 56 -0.91 0.34 -15.73
C ASP A 56 -0.83 -0.95 -14.92
N ALA A 57 -0.08 -0.96 -13.80
CA ALA A 57 0.05 -2.13 -12.94
C ALA A 57 -1.23 -2.48 -12.17
N VAL A 58 -2.10 -1.50 -11.90
CA VAL A 58 -3.28 -1.67 -11.05
C VAL A 58 -4.55 -1.93 -11.87
N TRP A 59 -4.70 -1.24 -13.00
CA TRP A 59 -5.89 -1.31 -13.85
C TRP A 59 -5.60 -1.84 -15.26
N GLY A 60 -4.37 -1.77 -15.75
CA GLY A 60 -4.03 -2.12 -17.12
C GLY A 60 -4.91 -1.39 -18.14
N GLU A 61 -5.43 -2.14 -19.11
CA GLU A 61 -6.32 -1.61 -20.16
C GLU A 61 -7.69 -1.15 -19.63
N GLU A 62 -8.08 -1.56 -18.42
CA GLU A 62 -9.36 -1.20 -17.79
C GLU A 62 -9.27 0.06 -16.92
N ALA A 63 -8.25 0.89 -17.14
CA ALA A 63 -8.05 2.13 -16.40
C ALA A 63 -9.26 3.07 -16.55
N PRO A 64 -9.84 3.56 -15.43
CA PRO A 64 -10.95 4.50 -15.51
C PRO A 64 -10.48 5.83 -16.10
N PRO A 65 -11.38 6.63 -16.71
CA PRO A 65 -11.03 7.93 -17.31
C PRO A 65 -10.35 8.92 -16.35
N ARG A 66 -10.47 8.71 -15.03
CA ARG A 66 -9.83 9.50 -13.96
C ARG A 66 -8.91 8.66 -13.07
N ALA A 67 -8.18 7.70 -13.65
CA ALA A 67 -7.29 6.78 -12.93
C ALA A 67 -6.30 7.48 -12.01
N LEU A 68 -5.69 8.60 -12.44
CA LEU A 68 -4.78 9.38 -11.59
C LEU A 68 -5.46 9.93 -10.33
N GLY A 69 -6.70 10.40 -10.47
CA GLY A 69 -7.48 10.90 -9.33
C GLY A 69 -7.81 9.77 -8.35
N ALA A 70 -8.30 8.64 -8.87
CA ALA A 70 -8.58 7.45 -8.07
C ALA A 70 -7.31 6.96 -7.35
N LEU A 71 -6.19 6.91 -8.05
CA LEU A 71 -4.91 6.47 -7.49
C LEU A 71 -4.46 7.37 -6.33
N ARG A 72 -4.52 8.69 -6.51
CA ARG A 72 -4.20 9.65 -5.44
C ARG A 72 -5.09 9.44 -4.22
N THR A 73 -6.38 9.15 -4.40
CA THR A 73 -7.30 8.84 -3.30
C THR A 73 -6.87 7.58 -2.55
N TYR A 74 -6.56 6.48 -3.26
CA TYR A 74 -6.12 5.24 -2.60
C TYR A 74 -4.80 5.41 -1.86
N VAL A 75 -3.81 6.08 -2.47
CA VAL A 75 -2.51 6.37 -1.84
C VAL A 75 -2.69 7.27 -0.62
N SER A 76 -3.54 8.29 -0.70
CA SER A 76 -3.83 9.16 0.45
C SER A 76 -4.43 8.38 1.61
N ARG A 77 -5.40 7.50 1.34
CA ARG A 77 -6.01 6.65 2.38
C ARG A 77 -5.00 5.70 3.02
N LEU A 78 -4.13 5.09 2.20
CA LEU A 78 -3.03 4.26 2.72
C LEU A 78 -2.09 5.07 3.61
N ARG A 79 -1.70 6.28 3.20
CA ARG A 79 -0.84 7.16 4.02
C ARG A 79 -1.49 7.53 5.34
N THR A 80 -2.78 7.86 5.37
CA THR A 80 -3.49 8.17 6.63
C THR A 80 -3.46 6.98 7.59
N VAL A 81 -3.56 5.76 7.09
CA VAL A 81 -3.57 4.55 7.92
C VAL A 81 -2.16 4.12 8.36
N LEU A 82 -1.18 4.20 7.46
CA LEU A 82 0.20 3.75 7.69
C LEU A 82 1.06 4.80 8.41
N GLU A 83 0.81 6.08 8.15
CA GLU A 83 1.59 7.22 8.63
C GLU A 83 0.69 8.33 9.22
N PRO A 84 -0.20 8.05 10.21
CA PRO A 84 -1.09 9.07 10.78
C PRO A 84 -0.37 10.24 11.47
N ASP A 85 0.91 10.08 11.83
CA ASP A 85 1.72 11.13 12.46
C ASP A 85 2.53 11.95 11.45
N ARG A 86 2.39 11.67 10.14
CA ARG A 86 3.06 12.43 9.09
C ARG A 86 2.33 13.76 8.87
N PRO A 87 3.04 14.90 8.93
CA PRO A 87 2.44 16.23 8.78
C PRO A 87 1.86 16.47 7.38
#